data_AF-A0A7J2KV70-F1
#
_entry.id   AF-A0A7J2KV70-F1
#
_cell.length_a   1.000
_cell.length_b   1.000
_cell.length_c   1.000
_cell.angle_alpha   90.00
_cell.angle_beta   90.00
_cell.angle_gamma   90.00
#
_symmetry.space_group_name_H-M   'P 1'
#
loop_
_entity.id
_entity.type
_entity.pdbx_description
1 polymer ?
#
loop_
_entity_poly.entity_id
_entity_poly.type
_entity_poly.pdbx_seq_one_letter_code
_entity_poly.pdbx_strand_id
1 'polypeptide(L)' 'MLYVTDTHAFVWYILEKLSERVDKRFESVETGSSTIFIPTIVLAECLYLVENGKIELNFDELLRKIEMNRNFVAT' A
#
# COMPACT_ATOMS: atom_id res chain seq x y z
N MET A 1 2.15 11.05 -11.66
CA MET A 1 2.33 11.93 -10.47
C MET A 1 3.12 11.16 -9.40
N LEU A 2 3.81 11.83 -8.49
CA LEU A 2 4.48 11.18 -7.35
C LEU A 2 3.65 11.35 -6.08
N TYR A 3 3.45 10.27 -5.34
CA TYR A 3 2.74 10.26 -4.07
C TYR A 3 3.56 9.54 -3.01
N VAL A 4 3.33 9.90 -1.75
CA VAL A 4 3.80 9.14 -0.59
C VAL A 4 2.56 8.70 0.17
N THR A 5 2.48 7.41 0.50
CA THR A 5 1.35 6.89 1.27
C THR A 5 1.65 6.90 2.76
N ASP A 6 0.59 7.06 3.55
CA ASP A 6 0.56 6.79 4.98
C ASP A 6 0.00 5.37 5.20
N THR A 7 0.24 4.78 6.37
CA THR A 7 -0.24 3.46 6.78
C THR A 7 -1.75 3.37 6.72
N HIS A 8 -2.47 4.38 7.18
CA HIS A 8 -3.94 4.34 7.16
C HIS A 8 -4.48 4.19 5.72
N ALA A 9 -3.99 5.01 4.79
CA ALA A 9 -4.39 4.96 3.39
C ALA A 9 -3.96 3.64 2.73
N PHE A 10 -2.74 3.17 3.03
CA PHE A 10 -2.21 1.95 2.44
C PHE A 10 -2.94 0.70 2.93
N VAL A 11 -3.18 0.58 4.24
CA VAL A 11 -3.95 -0.53 4.82
C VAL A 11 -5.36 -0.57 4.24
N TRP A 12 -6.03 0.59 4.12
CA TRP A 12 -7.38 0.62 3.55
C TRP A 12 -7.41 0.28 2.06
N TYR A 13 -6.38 0.65 1.30
CA TYR A 13 -6.23 0.22 -0.09
C TYR A 13 -6.15 -1.30 -0.15
N ILE A 14 -5.26 -1.91 0.64
CA ILE A 14 -5.06 -3.35 0.59
C ILE A 14 -6.30 -4.13 1.07
N LEU A 15 -7.05 -3.57 2.03
CA LEU A 15 -8.28 -4.16 2.53
C LEU A 15 -9.51 -3.85 1.66
N GLU A 16 -9.34 -3.19 0.51
CA GLU A 16 -10.42 -2.77 -0.40
C GLU A 16 -11.51 -1.92 0.30
N LYS A 17 -11.08 -1.05 1.23
CA LYS A 17 -11.94 -0.20 2.08
C LYS A 17 -11.80 1.30 1.77
N LEU A 18 -11.10 1.68 0.70
CA LEU A 18 -10.96 3.08 0.35
C LEU A 18 -12.25 3.70 -0.18
N SER A 19 -12.40 5.00 0.08
CA SER A 19 -13.38 5.82 -0.65
C SER A 19 -12.95 6.01 -2.11
N GLU A 20 -13.92 6.11 -3.04
CA GLU A 20 -13.68 6.23 -4.49
C GLU A 20 -12.62 7.28 -4.88
N ARG A 21 -12.53 8.40 -4.14
CA ARG A 21 -11.58 9.47 -4.46
C ARG A 21 -10.13 9.06 -4.21
N VAL A 22 -9.87 8.34 -3.12
CA VAL A 22 -8.52 7.89 -2.76
C VAL A 22 -8.15 6.69 -3.62
N ASP A 23 -9.12 5.84 -3.90
CA ASP A 23 -8.97 4.65 -4.73
C ASP A 23 -8.47 5.00 -6.14
N LYS A 24 -9.01 6.07 -6.75
CA LYS A 24 -8.51 6.59 -8.04
C LYS A 24 -7.01 6.93 -8.07
N ARG A 25 -6.41 7.29 -6.93
CA ARG A 25 -4.96 7.53 -6.87
C ARG A 25 -4.19 6.22 -6.94
N PHE A 26 -4.62 5.22 -6.19
CA PHE A 26 -4.02 3.88 -6.23
C PHE A 26 -4.25 3.21 -7.59
N GLU A 27 -5.43 3.31 -8.17
CA GLU A 27 -5.74 2.86 -9.53
C GLU A 27 -4.82 3.52 -10.59
N SER A 28 -4.55 4.83 -10.44
CA SER A 28 -3.61 5.53 -11.31
C SER A 28 -2.17 4.99 -11.21
N VAL A 29 -1.79 4.42 -10.06
CA VAL A 29 -0.49 3.79 -9.83
C VAL A 29 -0.45 2.39 -10.43
N GLU A 30 -1.53 1.61 -10.25
CA GLU A 30 -1.67 0.28 -10.86
C GLU A 30 -1.60 0.34 -12.39
N THR A 31 -2.23 1.35 -12.99
CA THR A 31 -2.22 1.61 -14.44
C THR A 31 -0.92 2.24 -14.94
N GLY A 32 0.01 2.60 -14.05
CA GLY A 32 1.33 3.16 -14.39
C GLY A 32 1.35 4.63 -14.77
N SER A 33 0.27 5.37 -14.53
CA SER A 33 0.23 6.82 -14.73
C SER A 33 0.79 7.63 -13.55
N SER A 34 1.01 6.98 -12.41
CA SER A 34 1.60 7.55 -11.20
C SER A 34 2.48 6.55 -10.46
N THR A 35 3.25 7.04 -9.50
CA THR A 35 4.11 6.24 -8.61
C THR A 35 3.76 6.57 -7.16
N ILE A 36 3.61 5.54 -6.34
CA ILE A 36 3.50 5.65 -4.88
C ILE A 36 4.80 5.18 -4.24
N PHE A 37 5.37 6.03 -3.39
CA PHE A 37 6.42 5.64 -2.47
C PHE A 37 5.80 5.17 -1.16
N ILE A 38 6.26 4.02 -0.69
CA ILE A 38 5.85 3.39 0.57
C ILE A 38 7.05 3.50 1.51
N PRO A 39 7.02 4.43 2.48
CA PRO A 39 8.08 4.52 3.48
C PRO A 39 8.25 3.20 4.22
N THR A 40 9.50 2.83 4.53
CA THR A 40 9.80 1.61 5.30
C THR A 40 9.06 1.59 6.64
N ILE A 41 8.83 2.75 7.26
CA ILE A 41 8.03 2.84 8.49
C ILE A 41 6.56 2.42 8.28
N VAL A 42 5.97 2.69 7.11
CA VAL A 42 4.61 2.25 6.78
C VAL A 42 4.55 0.73 6.66
N LEU A 43 5.56 0.11 6.06
CA LEU A 43 5.67 -1.35 6.01
C LEU A 43 5.81 -1.96 7.41
N ALA A 44 6.62 -1.35 8.28
CA ALA A 44 6.78 -1.79 9.67
C ALA A 44 5.47 -1.68 10.46
N GLU A 45 4.70 -0.60 10.29
CA GLU A 45 3.39 -0.44 10.92
C GLU A 45 2.37 -1.45 10.39
N CYS A 46 2.36 -1.74 9.08
CA CYS A 46 1.54 -2.81 8.52
C CYS A 46 1.87 -4.17 9.13
N LEU A 47 3.16 -4.52 9.23
CA LEU A 47 3.62 -5.75 9.87
C LEU A 47 3.15 -5.83 11.33
N TYR A 48 3.35 -4.75 12.10
CA TYR A 48 2.89 -4.67 13.48
C TYR A 48 1.37 -4.90 13.60
N LEU A 49 0.55 -4.36 12.70
CA LEU A 49 -0.89 -4.58 12.70
C LEU A 49 -1.27 -6.04 12.41
N VAL A 50 -0.54 -6.71 11.51
CA VAL A 50 -0.72 -8.14 11.20
C VAL A 50 -0.36 -9.00 12.42
N GLU A 51 0.82 -8.80 12.99
CA GLU A 51 1.33 -9.60 14.11
C GLU A 51 0.44 -9.49 15.36
N ASN A 52 -0.19 -8.34 15.56
CA ASN A 52 -1.13 -8.11 16.66
C ASN A 52 -2.58 -8.48 16.33
N GLY A 53 -2.84 -9.13 15.18
CA GLY A 53 -4.17 -9.57 14.76
C GLY A 53 -5.17 -8.44 14.54
N LYS A 54 -4.69 -7.22 14.25
CA LYS A 54 -5.54 -6.04 13.98
C LYS A 54 -6.05 -6.01 12.55
N ILE A 55 -5.30 -6.61 11.62
CA ILE A 55 -5.67 -6.78 10.22
C ILE A 55 -5.40 -8.21 9.77
N GLU A 56 -6.29 -8.75 8.96
CA GLU A 56 -6.10 -10.06 8.32
C GLU A 56 -5.49 -9.82 6.94
N LEU A 57 -4.17 -10.01 6.85
CA LEU A 57 -3.39 -9.75 5.64
C LEU A 57 -2.19 -10.70 5.61
N ASN A 58 -1.92 -11.30 4.45
CA ASN A 58 -0.66 -11.98 4.19
C ASN A 58 0.43 -10.95 3.84
N PHE A 59 1.29 -10.64 4.81
CA PHE A 59 2.32 -9.62 4.65
C PHE A 59 3.39 -10.01 3.60
N ASP A 60 3.75 -11.29 3.49
CA ASP A 60 4.69 -11.76 2.48
C ASP A 60 4.12 -11.61 1.06
N GLU A 61 2.83 -11.89 0.88
CA GLU A 61 2.15 -11.68 -0.40
C GLU A 61 2.09 -10.19 -0.77
N LEU A 62 1.84 -9.32 0.22
CA LEU A 62 1.88 -7.87 0.03
C LEU A 62 3.25 -7.41 -0.47
N LEU A 63 4.34 -7.83 0.18
CA LEU A 63 5.70 -7.48 -0.24
C LEU A 63 5.99 -7.93 -1.67
N ARG A 64 5.61 -9.16 -2.02
CA ARG A 64 5.75 -9.67 -3.40
C ARG A 64 5.00 -8.80 -4.40
N LYS A 65 3.77 -8.38 -4.09
CA LYS A 65 2.98 -7.50 -4.97
C LYS A 65 3.67 -6.14 -5.18
N ILE A 66 4.24 -5.56 -4.12
CA ILE A 66 5.01 -4.30 -4.21
C ILE A 66 6.24 -4.51 -5.11
N GLU A 67 7.01 -5.56 -4.89
CA GLU A 67 8.22 -5.85 -5.69
C GLU A 67 7.91 -6.12 -7.17
N MET A 68 6.78 -6.75 -7.47
CA MET A 68 6.36 -7.03 -8.84
C MET A 68 5.82 -5.79 -9.57
N ASN A 69 5.33 -4.79 -8.83
CA ASN A 69 4.71 -3.60 -9.41
C ASN A 69 5.68 -2.41 -9.38
N ARG A 70 6.22 -2.07 -10.55
CA ARG A 70 7.24 -1.00 -10.71
C ARG A 70 6.80 0.38 -10.22
N ASN A 71 5.51 0.59 -10.01
CA ASN A 71 4.94 1.87 -9.61
C ASN A 71 4.69 1.98 -8.10
N PHE A 72 4.84 0.88 -7.35
CA PHE A 72 4.92 0.88 -5.90
C PHE A 72 6.38 0.73 -5.48
N VAL A 73 6.93 1.76 -4.84
CA VAL A 73 8.36 1.81 -4.52
C VAL A 73 8.54 1.88 -3.02
N ALA A 74 9.11 0.84 -2.41
CA ALA A 74 9.54 0.89 -1.02
C ALA A 74 10.75 1.83 -0.87
N THR A 75 10.75 2.69 0.15
CA THR A 75 11.80 3.70 0.40
C THR A 75 12.32 3.69 1.82
#